data_AF-A0ABD0N0V9-F1
#
_entry.id   AF-A0ABD0N0V9-F1
#
_cell.length_a   1.000
_cell.length_b   1.000
_cell.length_c   1.000
_cell.angle_alpha   90.00
_cell.angle_beta   90.00
_cell.angle_gamma   90.00
#
_symmetry.space_group_name_H-M   'P 1'
#
loop_
_entity.id
_entity.type
_entity.pdbx_description
1 polymer ?
#
loop_
_entity_poly.entity_id
_entity_poly.type
_entity_poly.pdbx_seq_one_letter_code
_entity_poly.pdbx_strand_id
1 'polypeptide(L)' 'DVRLVDAEAGRTESAVVVSDLEDAAAVDFLFSEGLIFWTDVSEEAIKQTYYNVSTI' A
#
# COMPACT_ATOMS: atom_id res chain seq x y z
N ASP A 1 4.81 -5.35 -5.11
CA ASP A 1 3.45 -4.90 -4.73
C ASP A 1 3.53 -4.14 -3.41
N VAL A 2 2.49 -3.40 -3.03
CA VAL A 2 2.36 -2.78 -1.69
C VAL A 2 1.36 -3.60 -0.87
N ARG A 3 1.76 -3.98 0.35
CA ARG A 3 1.01 -4.92 1.20
C ARG A 3 0.83 -4.39 2.62
N LEU A 4 -0.33 -4.67 3.21
CA LEU A 4 -0.66 -4.37 4.59
C LEU A 4 -0.63 -5.66 5.43
N VAL A 5 -0.01 -5.60 6.61
CA VAL A 5 0.06 -6.72 7.56
C VAL A 5 -0.53 -6.26 8.89
N ASP A 6 -1.44 -7.07 9.44
CA ASP A 6 -1.98 -6.86 10.79
C ASP A 6 -1.00 -7.45 11.81
N ALA A 7 -0.43 -6.59 12.65
CA ALA A 7 0.54 -6.99 13.67
C ALA A 7 -0.10 -7.67 14.90
N GLU A 8 -1.38 -7.42 15.17
CA GLU A 8 -2.07 -7.93 16.36
C GLU A 8 -2.72 -9.30 16.12
N ALA A 9 -3.20 -9.56 14.90
CA ALA A 9 -3.88 -10.81 14.57
C ALA A 9 -2.98 -12.06 14.64
N GLY A 10 -1.65 -11.90 14.77
CA GLY A 10 -0.68 -13.00 14.77
C GLY A 10 -0.68 -13.82 13.47
N ARG A 11 -1.42 -13.36 12.45
CA ARG A 11 -1.51 -13.95 11.12
C ARG A 11 -0.43 -13.34 10.24
N THR A 12 0.37 -14.18 9.61
CA THR A 12 1.35 -13.77 8.60
C THR A 12 0.71 -13.40 7.26
N GLU A 13 -0.62 -13.41 7.17
CA GLU A 13 -1.37 -13.10 5.96
C GLU A 13 -1.37 -11.59 5.71
N SER A 14 -0.85 -11.19 4.56
CA SER A 14 -0.83 -9.80 4.11
C SER A 14 -1.96 -9.51 3.13
N ALA A 15 -2.62 -8.36 3.24
CA ALA A 15 -3.54 -7.88 2.22
C ALA A 15 -2.77 -7.10 1.14
N VAL A 16 -3.00 -7.41 -0.14
CA VAL A 16 -2.43 -6.65 -1.26
C VAL A 16 -3.24 -5.37 -1.44
N VAL A 17 -2.58 -4.22 -1.31
CA VAL A 17 -3.19 -2.89 -1.51
C VAL A 17 -3.03 -2.44 -2.95
N VAL A 18 -1.85 -2.68 -3.53
CA VAL A 18 -1.53 -2.36 -4.93
C VAL A 18 -0.70 -3.49 -5.52
N SER A 19 -1.19 -4.13 -6.58
CA SER A 19 -0.52 -5.21 -7.31
C SER A 19 0.30 -4.67 -8.49
N ASP A 20 1.07 -5.56 -9.13
CA ASP A 20 1.69 -5.32 -10.44
C ASP A 20 2.60 -4.08 -10.53
N LEU A 21 3.26 -3.75 -9.42
CA LEU A 21 4.28 -2.69 -9.37
C LEU A 21 5.62 -3.22 -9.90
N GLU A 22 6.34 -2.40 -10.66
CA GLU A 22 7.63 -2.78 -11.22
C GLU A 22 8.76 -2.61 -10.20
N ASP A 23 8.99 -1.39 -9.70
CA ASP A 23 10.08 -1.11 -8.76
C ASP A 23 9.68 -0.10 -7.68
N ALA A 24 8.82 -0.57 -6.77
CA ALA A 24 8.35 0.23 -5.64
C ALA A 24 9.45 0.39 -4.56
N ALA A 25 9.92 1.63 -4.35
CA ALA A 25 11.08 1.90 -3.48
C ALA A 25 10.75 2.56 -2.12
N ALA A 26 9.72 3.40 -2.05
CA ALA A 26 9.29 4.09 -0.84
C ALA A 26 7.76 4.09 -0.73
N VAL A 27 7.25 4.12 0.50
CA VAL A 27 5.82 4.16 0.82
C VAL A 27 5.57 5.09 1.99
N ASP A 28 4.47 5.85 1.93
CA ASP A 28 3.96 6.65 3.06
C ASP A 28 2.43 6.75 2.98
N PHE A 29 1.77 7.27 4.02
CA PHE A 29 0.32 7.34 4.12
C PHE A 29 -0.19 8.65 4.72
N LEU A 30 -1.37 9.08 4.28
CA LEU A 30 -2.15 10.14 4.91
C LEU A 30 -3.39 9.52 5.55
N PHE A 31 -3.27 9.18 6.84
CA PHE A 31 -4.28 8.41 7.56
C PHE A 31 -5.64 9.09 7.62
N SER A 32 -5.69 10.41 7.83
CA SER A 32 -6.93 11.17 7.94
C SER A 32 -7.78 11.15 6.67
N GLU A 33 -7.15 10.92 5.51
CA GLU A 33 -7.81 10.88 4.20
C GLU A 33 -7.84 9.47 3.61
N GLY A 34 -7.18 8.51 4.26
CA GLY A 34 -7.11 7.16 3.77
C GLY A 34 -6.29 6.98 2.51
N LEU A 35 -5.22 7.75 2.35
CA LEU A 35 -4.37 7.67 1.17
C LEU A 35 -3.08 6.92 1.47
N ILE A 36 -2.66 6.11 0.49
CA ILE A 36 -1.35 5.46 0.47
C ILE A 36 -0.62 5.96 -0.76
N PHE A 37 0.63 6.37 -0.57
CA PHE A 37 1.53 6.89 -1.59
C PHE A 37 2.70 5.95 -1.76
N TRP A 38 3.16 5.79 -3.00
CA TRP A 38 4.40 5.07 -3.28
C TRP A 38 5.17 5.69 -4.43
N THR A 39 6.48 5.47 -4.45
CA THR A 39 7.35 5.79 -5.58
C THR A 39 7.59 4.54 -6.41
N ASP A 40 7.46 4.64 -7.72
CA ASP A 40 7.90 3.59 -8.66
C ASP A 40 9.08 4.12 -9.47
N VAL A 41 10.25 3.49 -9.30
CA VAL A 41 11.51 3.93 -9.92
C VAL A 41 11.52 3.67 -11.41
N SER A 42 10.99 2.53 -11.86
CA SER A 42 10.89 2.19 -13.28
C SER A 42 9.97 3.14 -14.03
N GLU A 43 8.88 3.56 -13.40
CA GLU A 43 7.92 4.50 -14.00
C GLU A 43 8.25 5.98 -13.76
N GLU A 44 9.33 6.29 -13.03
CA GLU A 44 9.74 7.65 -12.66
C GLU A 44 8.59 8.49 -12.06
N ALA A 45 7.74 7.86 -11.25
CA ALA A 45 6.48 8.45 -10.80
C ALA A 45 6.22 8.27 -9.30
N ILE A 46 5.49 9.23 -8.73
CA ILE A 46 4.85 9.10 -7.42
C ILE A 46 3.35 8.89 -7.66
N LYS A 47 2.81 7.83 -7.08
CA LYS A 47 1.42 7.41 -7.26
C LYS A 47 0.70 7.34 -5.92
N GLN A 48 -0.64 7.33 -5.98
CA GLN A 48 -1.48 7.20 -4.81
C GLN A 48 -2.71 6.32 -5.06
N THR A 49 -3.23 5.74 -4.00
CA THR A 49 -4.52 5.05 -3.99
C THR A 49 -5.24 5.28 -2.67
N TYR A 50 -6.56 5.12 -2.67
CA TYR A 50 -7.34 5.05 -1.44
C TYR A 50 -7.22 3.66 -0.83
N TYR A 51 -6.97 3.60 0.47
CA TYR A 51 -7.17 2.36 1.22
C TYR A 51 -8.69 2.10 1.30
N ASN A 52 -9.18 1.09 0.58
CA ASN A 52 -10.55 0.66 0.76
C ASN A 52 -10.61 -0.24 2.00
N VAL A 53 -11.00 0.32 3.14
CA VAL A 53 -11.58 -0.46 4.24
C VAL A 53 -12.99 -0.84 3.81
N SER A 54 -13.13 -1.67 2.78
CA SER A 54 -14.38 -2.37 2.55
C SER A 54 -14.50 -3.43 3.63
N THR A 55 -14.92 -2.96 4.82
CA THR A 55 -15.55 -3.64 5.97
C THR A 55 -15.30 -5.14 6.03
N ILE A 56 -14.44 -5.56 6.97
CA ILE A 56 -14.53 -6.89 7.59
C ILE A 56 -15.85 -6.99 8.34
#